data_AF-A0A6G2D729-F1
#
_entry.id   AF-A0A6G2D729-F1
#
_cell.length_a   1.000
_cell.length_b   1.000
_cell.length_c   1.000
_cell.angle_alpha   90.00
_cell.angle_beta   90.00
_cell.angle_gamma   90.00
#
_symmetry.space_group_name_H-M   'P 1'
#
loop_
_entity.id
_entity.type
_entity.pdbx_description
1 polymer ?
#
loop_
_entity_poly.entity_id
_entity_poly.type
_entity_poly.pdbx_seq_one_letter_code
_entity_poly.pdbx_strand_id
1 'polypeptide(L)' 'VEGRIIDQPSDFSQEEVETLARPCLDMLNRLTYEVTEIALDLPGINLEF' A
#
# COMPACT_ATOMS: atom_id res chain seq x y z
N VAL A 1 14.16 -7.79 -4.84
CA VAL A 1 15.07 -8.04 -3.71
C VAL A 1 16.43 -8.36 -4.29
N GLU A 2 17.36 -7.43 -4.22
CA GLU A 2 18.67 -7.60 -4.85
C GLU A 2 19.48 -8.68 -4.12
N GLY A 3 20.12 -9.58 -4.87
CA GLY A 3 20.98 -10.63 -4.29
C GLY A 3 20.26 -11.81 -3.63
N ARG A 4 18.93 -11.95 -3.76
CA ARG A 4 18.18 -13.11 -3.21
C ARG A 4 17.40 -13.85 -4.28
N ILE A 5 17.47 -15.17 -4.22
CA ILE A 5 16.57 -16.09 -4.92
C ILE A 5 15.44 -16.41 -3.95
N ILE A 6 14.20 -16.21 -4.41
CA ILE A 6 12.98 -16.49 -3.66
C ILE A 6 12.23 -17.55 -4.46
N ASP A 7 12.01 -18.72 -3.89
CA ASP A 7 11.38 -19.84 -4.58
C ASP A 7 9.85 -19.75 -4.51
N GLN A 8 9.32 -19.22 -3.40
CA GLN A 8 7.88 -19.04 -3.19
C GLN A 8 7.57 -17.75 -2.39
N PRO A 9 6.39 -17.11 -2.60
CA PRO A 9 6.03 -15.90 -1.87
C PRO A 9 5.96 -16.05 -0.35
N SER A 10 5.71 -17.26 0.15
CA SER A 10 5.71 -17.56 1.59
C SER A 10 7.10 -17.52 2.25
N ASP A 11 8.17 -17.39 1.46
CA ASP A 11 9.54 -17.23 1.98
C ASP A 11 9.81 -15.80 2.48
N PHE A 12 8.90 -14.85 2.23
CA PHE A 12 8.98 -13.51 2.77
C PHE A 12 8.49 -13.47 4.23
N SER A 13 9.24 -12.75 5.08
CA SER A 13 8.73 -12.41 6.40
C SER A 13 7.59 -11.39 6.29
N GLN A 14 6.79 -11.27 7.35
CA GLN A 14 5.70 -10.29 7.38
C GLN A 14 6.19 -8.84 7.18
N GLU A 15 7.36 -8.51 7.74
CA GLU A 15 8.00 -7.20 7.57
C GLU A 15 8.42 -6.94 6.12
N GLU A 16 8.91 -7.97 5.43
CA GLU A 16 9.27 -7.88 4.01
C GLU A 16 8.04 -7.71 3.12
N VAL A 17 6.97 -8.45 3.40
CA VAL A 17 5.70 -8.30 2.70
C VAL A 17 5.15 -6.88 2.89
N GLU A 18 5.18 -6.35 4.12
CA GLU A 18 4.75 -4.98 4.42
C GLU A 18 5.59 -3.95 3.68
N THR A 19 6.91 -4.13 3.66
CA THR A 19 7.84 -3.24 2.94
C THR A 19 7.58 -3.25 1.43
N LEU A 20 7.37 -4.44 0.85
CA LEU A 20 7.07 -4.59 -0.57
C LEU A 20 5.69 -4.04 -0.94
N ALA A 21 4.71 -4.14 -0.03
CA ALA A 21 3.35 -3.65 -0.23
C ALA A 21 3.20 -2.13 0.02
N ARG A 22 4.07 -1.53 0.83
CA ARG A 22 4.01 -0.10 1.21
C ARG A 22 3.74 0.85 0.03
N PRO A 23 4.48 0.84 -1.10
CA PRO A 23 4.20 1.76 -2.20
C PRO A 23 2.81 1.58 -2.82
N CYS A 24 2.27 0.35 -2.81
CA CYS A 24 0.91 0.08 -3.29
C CYS A 24 -0.14 0.63 -2.31
N LEU A 25 0.08 0.47 -1.01
CA LEU A 25 -0.79 1.00 0.04
C LEU A 25 -0.78 2.54 0.05
N ASP A 26 0.39 3.16 -0.15
CA ASP A 26 0.52 4.61 -0.26
C ASP A 26 -0.26 5.15 -1.47
N MET A 27 -0.15 4.48 -2.62
CA MET A 27 -0.92 4.85 -3.81
C MET A 27 -2.42 4.69 -3.58
N LEU A 28 -2.85 3.57 -2.98
CA LEU A 28 -4.24 3.34 -2.64
C LEU A 28 -4.80 4.42 -1.71
N ASN A 29 -4.02 4.81 -0.70
CA ASN A 29 -4.42 5.86 0.24
C ASN A 29 -4.58 7.21 -0.49
N ARG A 30 -3.63 7.58 -1.35
CA ARG A 30 -3.70 8.81 -2.15
C ARG A 30 -4.91 8.81 -3.08
N LEU A 31 -5.16 7.72 -3.79
CA LEU A 31 -6.33 7.62 -4.67
C LEU A 31 -7.64 7.75 -3.89
N THR A 32 -7.73 7.07 -2.75
CA THR A 32 -8.92 7.12 -1.90
C THR A 32 -9.16 8.52 -1.36
N TYR A 33 -8.12 9.18 -0.86
CA TYR A 33 -8.21 10.53 -0.33
C TYR A 33 -8.76 11.51 -1.39
N GLU A 34 -8.12 11.58 -2.55
CA GLU A 34 -8.47 12.53 -3.61
C GLU A 34 -9.86 12.25 -4.20
N VAL A 35 -10.18 10.98 -4.46
CA VAL A 35 -11.47 10.62 -5.07
C VAL A 35 -12.62 10.88 -4.09
N THR A 36 -12.44 10.55 -2.81
CA THR A 36 -13.50 10.76 -1.81
C THR A 36 -13.70 12.23 -1.49
N GLU A 37 -12.63 13.03 -1.50
CA GLU A 37 -12.74 14.48 -1.34
C GLU A 37 -13.65 15.10 -2.41
N ILE A 38 -13.39 14.77 -3.67
CA ILE A 38 -14.15 15.30 -4.80
C ILE A 38 -15.56 14.71 -4.86
N ALA A 39 -15.71 13.41 -4.68
CA ALA A 39 -16.99 12.72 -4.87
C ALA A 39 -18.00 13.02 -3.76
N LEU A 40 -17.52 13.27 -2.54
CA LEU A 40 -18.37 13.47 -1.37
C LEU A 40 -18.50 14.94 -0.96
N ASP A 41 -17.68 15.84 -1.52
CA ASP A 41 -17.61 17.26 -1.14
C ASP A 41 -17.35 17.45 0.37
N LEU A 42 -16.51 16.58 0.91
CA LEU A 42 -16.09 16.52 2.31
C LEU A 42 -14.57 16.29 2.35
N PRO A 43 -13.88 16.53 3.47
CA PRO A 43 -12.46 16.18 3.59
C PRO A 43 -12.20 14.71 3.21
N GLY A 44 -11.18 14.48 2.38
CA GLY A 44 -10.84 13.14 1.89
C GLY A 44 -10.59 12.11 2.98
N ILE A 45 -10.94 10.85 2.71
CA ILE A 45 -10.76 9.74 3.64
C ILE A 45 -9.30 9.26 3.62
N ASN A 46 -8.66 9.22 4.78
CA ASN A 46 -7.35 8.61 5.00
C ASN A 46 -7.53 7.20 5.60
N LEU A 47 -6.88 6.19 5.02
CA LEU A 47 -7.08 4.78 5.36
C LEU A 47 -6.19 4.24 6.49
N GLU A 48 -5.13 4.96 6.88
CA GLU A 48 -4.22 4.66 8.01
C GLU A 48 -3.84 3.15 8.16
N PHE A 49 -2.95 2.67 7.28
CA PHE A 49 -2.40 1.30 7.29
C PHE A 49 -1.07 1.15 8.03
#